data_AF-A0A1R1XT74-F1
#
_entry.id   AF-A0A1R1XT74-F1
#
_cell.length_a   1.000
_cell.length_b   1.000
_cell.length_c   1.000
_cell.angle_alpha   90.00
_cell.angle_beta   90.00
_cell.angle_gamma   90.00
#
_symmetry.space_group_name_H-M   'P 1'
#
loop_
_entity.id
_entity.type
_entity.pdbx_description
1 polymer ?
#
loop_
_entity_poly.entity_id
_entity_poly.type
_entity_poly.pdbx_seq_one_letter_code
_entity_poly.pdbx_strand_id
1 'polypeptide(L)'
;MFSSSEYNDTTLQKHQSITKERLRNFIHTGRWDSVNIHSALWEDEISSETSIKLQVYSPPDLARPRFEDAIKNEFAPASVGQKFGPSWSTHWFKVCVYIPDSFIGRKVYFQFDPDCEALVYNEDGTTIQGLTGGSNARRVEHLLTDKASKDQVFNFYIETSCNGLFGVGDGLIGPPNPNRNFELKKASIGVKRQEAWNFLYDMTTIVDMAHHIGA
;
A
#
# COMPACT_ATOMS: atom_id res chain seq x y z
N MET A 1 -50.97 9.67 -44.69
CA MET A 1 -50.56 8.50 -43.90
C MET A 1 -49.14 8.77 -43.40
N PHE A 2 -49.01 9.41 -42.25
CA PHE A 2 -47.75 9.53 -41.52
C PHE A 2 -48.06 9.12 -40.09
N SER A 3 -47.59 7.94 -39.70
CA SER A 3 -47.67 7.44 -38.33
C SER A 3 -46.61 8.18 -37.52
N SER A 4 -47.03 9.07 -36.63
CA SER A 4 -46.18 9.60 -35.57
C SER A 4 -46.07 8.54 -34.49
N SER A 5 -44.99 7.75 -34.54
CA SER A 5 -44.54 6.95 -33.41
C SER A 5 -44.09 7.89 -32.30
N GLU A 6 -44.99 8.22 -31.35
CA GLU A 6 -44.63 8.85 -30.08
C GLU A 6 -43.71 7.89 -29.31
N TYR A 7 -42.41 8.16 -29.35
CA TYR A 7 -41.46 7.53 -28.43
C TYR A 7 -41.70 8.12 -27.03
N ASN A 8 -42.48 7.40 -26.22
CA ASN A 8 -42.52 7.60 -24.76
C ASN A 8 -41.21 7.08 -24.17
N ASP A 9 -40.14 7.87 -24.29
CA ASP A 9 -38.88 7.57 -23.63
C ASP A 9 -38.97 8.06 -22.18
N THR A 10 -39.47 7.19 -21.30
CA THR A 10 -39.38 7.40 -19.85
C THR A 10 -37.94 7.16 -19.41
N THR A 11 -37.03 8.07 -19.76
CA THR A 11 -35.64 8.00 -19.30
C THR A 11 -35.64 8.11 -17.78
N LEU A 12 -35.13 7.09 -17.10
CA LEU A 12 -34.97 7.09 -15.65
C LEU A 12 -34.04 8.24 -15.25
N GLN A 13 -34.61 9.32 -14.72
CA GLN A 13 -33.82 10.42 -14.17
C GLN A 13 -33.06 9.91 -12.94
N LYS A 14 -31.72 9.93 -13.01
CA LYS A 14 -30.88 9.55 -11.89
C LYS A 14 -30.73 10.75 -10.95
N HIS A 15 -30.98 10.53 -9.66
CA HIS A 15 -30.69 11.53 -8.65
C HIS A 15 -29.17 11.82 -8.61
N GLN A 16 -28.79 13.09 -8.80
CA GLN A 16 -27.40 13.47 -9.00
C GLN A 16 -26.52 13.11 -7.80
N SER A 17 -26.95 13.46 -6.57
CA SER A 17 -26.16 13.17 -5.36
C SER A 17 -25.95 11.67 -5.14
N ILE A 18 -27.00 10.86 -5.31
CA ILE A 18 -26.92 9.39 -5.14
C ILE A 18 -25.96 8.80 -6.18
N THR A 19 -25.99 9.30 -7.41
CA THR A 19 -25.11 8.83 -8.48
C THR A 19 -23.65 9.14 -8.16
N LYS A 20 -23.37 10.38 -7.72
CA LYS A 20 -22.04 10.83 -7.32
C LYS A 20 -21.49 10.01 -6.14
N GLU A 21 -22.28 9.78 -5.09
CA GLU A 21 -21.85 8.98 -3.94
C GLU A 21 -21.62 7.50 -4.27
N ARG A 22 -22.41 6.92 -5.19
CA ARG A 22 -22.13 5.55 -5.69
C ARG A 22 -20.79 5.47 -6.38
N LEU A 23 -20.43 6.46 -7.19
CA LEU A 23 -19.13 6.50 -7.86
C LEU A 23 -17.99 6.70 -6.86
N ARG A 24 -18.15 7.56 -5.84
CA ARG A 24 -17.18 7.68 -4.75
C ARG A 24 -16.94 6.34 -4.06
N ASN A 25 -18.00 5.63 -3.67
CA ASN A 25 -17.88 4.32 -3.02
C ASN A 25 -17.25 3.25 -3.93
N PHE A 26 -17.39 3.41 -5.25
CA PHE A 26 -16.78 2.50 -6.21
C PHE A 26 -15.24 2.68 -6.30
N ILE A 27 -14.71 3.89 -6.07
CA ILE A 27 -13.27 4.18 -6.21
C ILE A 27 -12.51 4.27 -4.87
N HIS A 28 -13.19 4.53 -3.75
CA HIS A 28 -12.53 4.67 -2.45
C HIS A 28 -12.43 3.33 -1.72
N THR A 29 -11.32 3.14 -1.00
CA THR A 29 -11.16 2.02 -0.08
C THR A 29 -12.13 2.13 1.11
N GLY A 30 -12.54 1.00 1.68
CA GLY A 30 -13.38 0.93 2.88
C GLY A 30 -14.35 -0.25 2.84
N ARG A 31 -15.60 0.00 3.24
CA ARG A 31 -16.63 -1.04 3.44
C ARG A 31 -16.92 -1.90 2.19
N TRP A 32 -16.66 -1.36 0.99
CA TRP A 32 -17.04 -1.97 -0.27
C TRP A 32 -15.86 -2.59 -1.03
N ASP A 33 -14.69 -2.74 -0.41
CA ASP A 33 -13.46 -3.19 -1.08
C ASP A 33 -13.57 -4.57 -1.73
N SER A 34 -14.46 -5.42 -1.23
CA SER A 34 -14.73 -6.73 -1.82
C SER A 34 -15.56 -6.69 -3.11
N VAL A 35 -16.18 -5.55 -3.44
CA VAL A 35 -17.11 -5.42 -4.58
C VAL A 35 -16.90 -4.15 -5.42
N ASN A 36 -15.96 -3.28 -5.03
CA ASN A 36 -15.60 -2.06 -5.75
C ASN A 36 -14.33 -2.30 -6.60
N ILE A 37 -13.74 -1.24 -7.18
CA ILE A 37 -12.55 -1.38 -8.03
C ILE A 37 -11.34 -2.00 -7.31
N HIS A 38 -11.23 -1.82 -5.98
CA HIS A 38 -10.13 -2.37 -5.17
C HIS A 38 -10.09 -3.90 -5.19
N SER A 39 -11.24 -4.56 -5.37
CA SER A 39 -11.34 -6.02 -5.54
C SER A 39 -10.64 -6.55 -6.81
N ALA A 40 -10.31 -5.68 -7.76
CA ALA A 40 -9.81 -6.05 -9.08
C ALA A 40 -8.39 -5.51 -9.38
N LEU A 41 -7.77 -4.78 -8.45
CA LEU A 41 -6.48 -4.11 -8.67
C LEU A 41 -5.31 -5.08 -8.83
N TRP A 42 -5.36 -6.24 -8.18
CA TRP A 42 -4.30 -7.24 -8.23
C TRP A 42 -4.78 -8.42 -9.07
N GLU A 43 -3.99 -8.81 -10.07
CA GLU A 43 -4.25 -10.01 -10.84
C GLU A 43 -3.88 -11.25 -10.03
N ASP A 44 -2.72 -11.20 -9.39
CA ASP A 44 -2.26 -12.20 -8.43
C ASP A 44 -1.55 -11.52 -7.26
N GLU A 45 -1.68 -12.12 -6.08
CA GLU A 45 -1.02 -11.68 -4.87
C GLU A 45 -0.67 -12.88 -3.99
N ILE A 46 0.56 -12.91 -3.46
CA ILE A 46 1.07 -13.98 -2.60
C ILE A 46 1.70 -13.35 -1.36
N SER A 47 1.34 -13.87 -0.18
CA SER A 47 1.89 -13.46 1.12
C SER A 47 2.52 -14.63 1.89
N SER A 48 2.91 -15.70 1.19
CA SER A 48 3.43 -16.92 1.82
C SER A 48 4.86 -16.73 2.34
N GLU A 49 5.16 -17.37 3.47
CA GLU A 49 6.53 -17.41 4.04
C GLU A 49 7.55 -18.11 3.14
N THR A 50 7.08 -18.94 2.21
CA THR A 50 7.93 -19.56 1.18
C THR A 50 8.45 -18.55 0.17
N SER A 51 7.66 -17.52 -0.13
CA SER A 51 8.01 -16.48 -1.11
C SER A 51 8.63 -15.26 -0.44
N ILE A 52 8.28 -14.98 0.82
CA ILE A 52 8.69 -13.77 1.53
C ILE A 52 9.21 -14.16 2.90
N LYS A 53 10.50 -13.90 3.14
CA LYS A 53 11.11 -14.03 4.47
C LYS A 53 11.38 -12.64 5.02
N LEU A 54 10.87 -12.40 6.22
CA LEU A 54 11.07 -11.17 6.95
C LEU A 54 11.84 -11.46 8.23
N GLN A 55 12.79 -10.60 8.52
CA GLN A 55 13.47 -10.57 9.81
C GLN A 55 13.54 -9.11 10.26
N VAL A 56 13.55 -8.87 11.57
CA VAL A 56 13.56 -7.54 12.16
C VAL A 56 14.67 -7.42 13.20
N TYR A 57 15.38 -6.30 13.13
CA TYR A 57 16.26 -5.81 14.18
C TYR A 57 15.62 -4.55 14.78
N SER A 58 15.55 -4.49 16.11
CA SER A 58 14.96 -3.37 16.84
C SER A 58 16.03 -2.72 17.72
N PRO A 59 16.66 -1.63 17.26
CA PRO A 59 17.59 -0.86 18.08
C PRO A 59 16.99 -0.49 19.45
N PRO A 60 17.74 -0.66 20.56
CA PRO A 60 17.27 -0.27 21.88
C PRO A 60 17.24 1.26 22.04
N ASP A 61 16.63 1.73 23.12
CA ASP A 61 16.74 3.12 23.61
C ASP A 61 16.37 4.22 22.58
N LEU A 62 15.44 3.91 21.66
CA LEU A 62 15.03 4.79 20.56
C LEU A 62 16.19 5.21 19.65
N ALA A 63 17.25 4.40 19.59
CA ALA A 63 18.38 4.64 18.71
C ALA A 63 17.96 4.58 17.24
N ARG A 64 18.57 5.45 16.42
CA ARG A 64 18.37 5.51 14.97
C ARG A 64 19.71 5.25 14.28
N PRO A 65 20.23 4.01 14.33
CA PRO A 65 21.49 3.69 13.69
C PRO A 65 21.38 3.89 12.19
N ARG A 66 22.49 4.32 11.57
CA ARG A 66 22.60 4.35 10.10
C ARG A 66 22.58 2.93 9.55
N PHE A 67 22.27 2.81 8.26
CA PHE A 67 22.25 1.54 7.54
C PHE A 67 23.44 0.63 7.87
N GLU A 68 24.67 1.14 7.72
CA GLU A 68 25.90 0.37 7.94
C GLU A 68 26.03 -0.24 9.34
N ASP A 69 25.46 0.41 10.35
CA ASP A 69 25.49 -0.07 11.72
C ASP A 69 24.30 -0.99 12.01
N ALA A 70 23.14 -0.69 11.45
CA ALA A 70 21.94 -1.49 11.61
C ALA A 70 22.11 -2.91 11.05
N ILE A 71 22.64 -3.05 9.83
CA ILE A 71 22.73 -4.35 9.14
C ILE A 71 23.75 -5.33 9.76
N LYS A 72 24.62 -4.85 10.65
CA LYS A 72 25.61 -5.67 11.39
C LYS A 72 24.99 -6.42 12.57
N ASN A 73 23.76 -6.09 12.95
CA ASN A 73 23.09 -6.70 14.09
C ASN A 73 22.39 -8.02 13.71
N GLU A 74 21.97 -8.75 14.72
CA GLU A 74 21.15 -9.94 14.53
C GLU A 74 19.68 -9.55 14.26
N PHE A 75 19.10 -10.13 13.22
CA PHE A 75 17.70 -9.95 12.86
C PHE A 75 16.90 -11.19 13.27
N ALA A 76 15.89 -11.02 14.11
CA ALA A 76 14.98 -12.07 14.51
C ALA A 76 13.87 -12.27 13.46
N PRO A 77 13.30 -13.48 13.28
CA PRO A 77 12.16 -13.67 12.39
C PRO A 77 11.01 -12.70 12.67
N ALA A 78 10.36 -12.22 11.61
CA ALA A 78 9.22 -11.30 11.70
C ALA A 78 8.05 -11.78 10.84
N SER A 79 6.83 -11.40 11.21
CA SER A 79 5.62 -11.81 10.49
C SER A 79 4.56 -10.70 10.44
N VAL A 80 3.65 -10.80 9.45
CA VAL A 80 2.47 -9.94 9.37
C VAL A 80 1.62 -10.13 10.63
N GLY A 81 1.13 -9.03 11.20
CA GLY A 81 0.43 -8.97 12.48
C GLY A 81 1.36 -8.74 13.68
N GLN A 82 2.68 -8.81 13.51
CA GLN A 82 3.61 -8.44 14.57
C GLN A 82 3.51 -6.95 14.88
N LYS A 83 3.48 -6.64 16.18
CA LYS A 83 3.46 -5.27 16.69
C LYS A 83 4.85 -4.81 17.12
N PHE A 84 5.11 -3.52 16.93
CA PHE A 84 6.37 -2.87 17.29
C PHE A 84 6.12 -1.42 17.73
N GLY A 85 7.11 -0.83 18.39
CA GLY A 85 7.00 0.42 19.12
C GLY A 85 8.11 0.54 20.17
N PRO A 86 8.03 1.54 21.06
CA PRO A 86 6.95 2.52 21.19
C PRO A 86 7.07 3.64 20.14
N SER A 87 6.32 4.72 20.29
CA SER A 87 6.44 5.88 19.39
C SER A 87 7.89 6.33 19.22
N TRP A 88 8.23 6.73 17.99
CA TRP A 88 9.54 7.21 17.59
C TRP A 88 10.67 6.18 17.60
N SER A 89 10.40 4.91 17.95
CA SER A 89 11.36 3.83 17.75
C SER A 89 11.60 3.58 16.27
N THR A 90 12.78 3.06 15.95
CA THR A 90 13.16 2.62 14.62
C THR A 90 13.22 1.10 14.62
N HIS A 91 12.78 0.46 13.53
CA HIS A 91 12.96 -0.97 13.33
C HIS A 91 13.48 -1.23 11.93
N TRP A 92 14.46 -2.11 11.82
CA TRP A 92 15.07 -2.49 10.55
C TRP A 92 14.56 -3.85 10.14
N PHE A 93 13.91 -3.93 8.99
CA PHE A 93 13.48 -5.19 8.40
C PHE A 93 14.48 -5.60 7.34
N LYS A 94 14.97 -6.84 7.43
CA LYS A 94 15.66 -7.53 6.34
C LYS A 94 14.62 -8.33 5.57
N VAL A 95 14.51 -8.04 4.27
CA VAL A 95 13.50 -8.63 3.39
C VAL A 95 14.19 -9.49 2.35
N CYS A 96 13.73 -10.73 2.21
CA CYS A 96 14.16 -11.65 1.17
C CYS A 96 12.93 -12.17 0.44
N VAL A 97 12.85 -11.89 -0.86
CA VAL A 97 11.72 -12.26 -1.74
C VAL A 97 12.19 -13.25 -2.78
N TYR A 98 11.53 -14.40 -2.85
CA TYR A 98 11.67 -15.40 -3.91
C TYR A 98 10.51 -15.24 -4.88
N ILE A 99 10.82 -15.07 -6.17
CA ILE A 99 9.78 -14.93 -7.19
C ILE A 99 9.26 -16.32 -7.57
N PRO A 100 7.95 -16.59 -7.43
CA PRO A 100 7.36 -17.85 -7.84
C PRO A 100 7.28 -17.96 -9.36
N ASP A 101 7.25 -19.19 -9.87
CA ASP A 101 7.19 -19.46 -11.32
C ASP A 101 5.99 -18.79 -12.01
N SER A 102 4.86 -18.64 -11.31
CA SER A 102 3.66 -17.96 -11.81
C SER A 102 3.85 -16.48 -12.11
N PHE A 103 4.94 -15.86 -11.61
CA PHE A 103 5.23 -14.44 -11.82
C PHE A 103 6.28 -14.22 -12.93
N ILE A 104 6.89 -15.27 -13.49
CA ILE A 104 7.91 -15.14 -14.54
C ILE A 104 7.37 -14.33 -15.73
N GLY A 105 8.17 -13.38 -16.20
CA GLY A 105 7.84 -12.49 -17.31
C GLY A 105 6.95 -11.31 -16.94
N ARG A 106 6.49 -11.20 -15.68
CA ARG A 106 5.55 -10.17 -15.23
C ARG A 106 6.25 -9.08 -14.42
N LYS A 107 5.59 -7.92 -14.33
CA LYS A 107 6.01 -6.81 -13.48
C LYS A 107 5.56 -7.05 -12.04
N VAL A 108 6.51 -7.14 -11.11
CA VAL A 108 6.25 -7.57 -9.73
C VAL A 108 6.51 -6.43 -8.75
N TYR A 109 5.56 -6.25 -7.83
CA TYR A 109 5.65 -5.30 -6.75
C TYR A 109 5.70 -6.04 -5.42
N PHE A 110 6.52 -5.54 -4.48
CA PHE A 110 6.44 -5.86 -3.08
C PHE A 110 5.53 -4.84 -2.39
N GLN A 111 4.64 -5.30 -1.51
CA GLN A 111 3.80 -4.44 -0.68
C GLN A 111 4.26 -4.59 0.77
N PHE A 112 4.53 -3.47 1.43
CA PHE A 112 4.94 -3.43 2.83
C PHE A 112 4.22 -2.31 3.57
N ASP A 113 3.36 -2.67 4.53
CA ASP A 113 2.55 -1.73 5.29
C ASP A 113 2.85 -1.89 6.79
N PRO A 114 3.75 -1.08 7.36
CA PRO A 114 4.10 -1.13 8.77
C PRO A 114 3.18 -0.28 9.65
N ASP A 115 2.07 0.24 9.11
CA ASP A 115 1.18 1.20 9.80
C ASP A 115 1.85 2.53 10.20
N CYS A 116 3.04 2.80 9.66
CA CYS A 116 3.89 3.95 9.95
C CYS A 116 4.74 4.35 8.73
N GLU A 117 5.67 5.30 8.91
CA GLU A 117 6.63 5.67 7.88
C GLU A 117 7.72 4.60 7.71
N ALA A 118 8.19 4.41 6.48
CA ALA A 118 9.31 3.52 6.17
C ALA A 118 10.17 4.00 4.99
N LEU A 119 11.38 3.47 4.88
CA LEU A 119 12.34 3.77 3.83
C LEU A 119 13.01 2.49 3.34
N VAL A 120 12.92 2.24 2.04
CA VAL A 120 13.54 1.09 1.38
C VAL A 120 15.00 1.42 1.03
N TYR A 121 15.90 0.51 1.38
CA TYR A 121 17.32 0.52 1.06
C TYR A 121 17.66 -0.74 0.25
N ASN A 122 18.48 -0.62 -0.77
CA ASN A 122 19.11 -1.79 -1.38
C ASN A 122 20.21 -2.37 -0.46
N GLU A 123 20.90 -3.42 -0.89
CA GLU A 123 21.94 -4.09 -0.09
C GLU A 123 23.20 -3.25 0.16
N ASP A 124 23.46 -2.24 -0.66
CA ASP A 124 24.62 -1.34 -0.50
C ASP A 124 24.34 -0.11 0.38
N GLY A 125 23.08 0.09 0.80
CA GLY A 125 22.67 1.21 1.64
C GLY A 125 22.18 2.44 0.87
N THR A 126 22.05 2.36 -0.44
CA THR A 126 21.37 3.39 -1.25
C THR A 126 19.87 3.39 -0.97
N THR A 127 19.34 4.57 -0.66
CA THR A 127 17.90 4.78 -0.45
C THR A 127 17.15 4.74 -1.78
N ILE A 128 16.05 3.99 -1.82
CA ILE A 128 15.27 3.77 -3.04
C ILE A 128 13.93 4.50 -2.99
N GLN A 129 13.15 4.31 -1.92
CA GLN A 129 11.77 4.78 -1.86
C GLN A 129 11.24 4.90 -0.43
N GLY A 130 10.57 6.01 -0.12
CA GLY A 130 9.77 6.15 1.10
C GLY A 130 8.39 5.49 0.98
N LEU A 131 7.94 4.83 2.04
CA LEU A 131 6.63 4.21 2.19
C LEU A 131 5.88 4.85 3.37
N THR A 132 4.56 4.89 3.26
CA THR A 132 3.66 5.41 4.30
C THR A 132 2.53 4.40 4.49
N GLY A 133 2.50 3.75 5.66
CA GLY A 133 1.44 2.85 6.07
C GLY A 133 0.28 3.57 6.78
N GLY A 134 -0.82 2.84 7.01
CA GLY A 134 -1.86 3.21 8.00
C GLY A 134 -2.73 4.45 7.76
N SER A 135 -2.38 5.34 6.83
CA SER A 135 -3.02 6.67 6.67
C SER A 135 -3.71 6.85 5.31
N ASN A 136 -4.40 7.99 5.12
CA ASN A 136 -5.01 8.36 3.84
C ASN A 136 -3.97 8.64 2.73
N ALA A 137 -2.70 8.82 3.08
CA ALA A 137 -1.59 8.97 2.15
C ALA A 137 -0.85 7.63 1.94
N ARG A 138 -1.58 6.51 2.06
CA ARG A 138 -1.02 5.17 1.99
C ARG A 138 -0.22 4.97 0.70
N ARG A 139 1.06 4.63 0.85
CA ARG A 139 1.98 4.28 -0.23
C ARG A 139 2.85 3.12 0.24
N VAL A 140 2.52 1.91 -0.17
CA VAL A 140 3.12 0.69 0.38
C VAL A 140 3.77 -0.19 -0.68
N GLU A 141 3.57 0.13 -1.95
CA GLU A 141 4.12 -0.65 -3.06
C GLU A 141 5.52 -0.18 -3.44
N HIS A 142 6.42 -1.15 -3.55
CA HIS A 142 7.78 -1.02 -4.03
C HIS A 142 7.97 -1.90 -5.27
N LEU A 143 8.46 -1.34 -6.36
CA LEU A 143 8.70 -2.10 -7.59
C LEU A 143 9.94 -2.98 -7.41
N LEU A 144 9.81 -4.30 -7.59
CA LEU A 144 10.95 -5.22 -7.58
C LEU A 144 11.57 -5.35 -8.97
N THR A 145 10.74 -5.53 -10.01
CA THR A 145 11.20 -5.70 -11.39
C THR A 145 10.08 -5.45 -12.39
N ASP A 146 10.42 -4.90 -13.55
CA ASP A 146 9.52 -4.83 -14.71
C ASP A 146 9.28 -6.19 -15.38
N LYS A 147 10.21 -7.13 -15.20
CA LYS A 147 10.12 -8.47 -15.80
C LYS A 147 10.82 -9.49 -14.91
N ALA A 148 10.04 -10.26 -14.18
CA ALA A 148 10.52 -11.34 -13.34
C ALA A 148 11.20 -12.45 -14.15
N SER A 149 12.28 -12.99 -13.60
CA SER A 149 13.02 -14.13 -14.15
C SER A 149 12.87 -15.35 -13.24
N LYS A 150 13.13 -16.54 -13.78
CA LYS A 150 13.12 -17.78 -13.02
C LYS A 150 14.19 -17.74 -11.91
N ASP A 151 13.88 -18.31 -10.75
CA ASP A 151 14.78 -18.41 -9.59
C ASP A 151 15.29 -17.04 -9.09
N GLN A 152 14.61 -15.95 -9.46
CA GLN A 152 15.01 -14.60 -9.09
C GLN A 152 14.71 -14.34 -7.60
N VAL A 153 15.71 -13.81 -6.90
CA VAL A 153 15.64 -13.45 -5.49
C VAL A 153 15.99 -11.98 -5.33
N PHE A 154 15.24 -11.27 -4.49
CA PHE A 154 15.53 -9.90 -4.09
C PHE A 154 15.85 -9.87 -2.60
N ASN A 155 16.96 -9.23 -2.24
CA ASN A 155 17.29 -8.90 -0.86
C ASN A 155 17.39 -7.39 -0.73
N PHE A 156 16.79 -6.85 0.31
CA PHE A 156 16.81 -5.42 0.60
C PHE A 156 16.43 -5.19 2.06
N TYR A 157 16.54 -3.94 2.50
CA TYR A 157 16.24 -3.54 3.86
C TYR A 157 15.16 -2.48 3.86
N ILE A 158 14.35 -2.47 4.92
CA ILE A 158 13.38 -1.41 5.17
C ILE A 158 13.61 -0.87 6.57
N GLU A 159 13.94 0.41 6.69
CA GLU A 159 13.90 1.13 7.95
C GLU A 159 12.47 1.61 8.18
N THR A 160 11.83 1.20 9.28
CA THR A 160 10.55 1.77 9.72
C THR A 160 10.79 2.73 10.87
N SER A 161 10.01 3.81 10.89
CA SER A 161 9.96 4.76 12.01
C SER A 161 8.55 4.76 12.58
N CYS A 162 8.43 4.49 13.89
CA CYS A 162 7.16 4.38 14.62
C CYS A 162 6.48 5.75 14.81
N ASN A 163 6.08 6.36 13.71
CA ASN A 163 5.28 7.56 13.61
C ASN A 163 4.50 7.56 12.29
N GLY A 164 3.36 8.24 12.26
CA GLY A 164 2.72 8.58 10.99
C GLY A 164 3.41 9.78 10.33
N LEU A 165 2.91 10.14 9.15
CA LEU A 165 3.35 11.33 8.39
C LEU A 165 3.36 12.62 9.22
N PHE A 166 2.46 12.73 10.20
CA PHE A 166 2.31 13.89 11.09
C PHE A 166 2.60 13.56 12.57
N GLY A 167 3.44 12.55 12.82
CA GLY A 167 3.84 12.17 14.17
C GLY A 167 2.92 11.14 14.84
N VAL A 168 2.80 11.22 16.16
CA VAL A 168 2.10 10.23 17.03
C VAL A 168 1.03 10.86 17.93
N GLY A 169 0.55 12.05 17.57
CA GLY A 169 -0.52 12.72 18.29
C GLY A 169 -1.87 12.01 18.15
N ASP A 170 -2.76 12.26 19.10
CA ASP A 170 -4.18 11.98 18.93
C ASP A 170 -4.81 13.09 18.07
N GLY A 171 -5.18 12.75 16.83
CA GLY A 171 -5.54 13.74 15.81
C GLY A 171 -4.34 14.50 15.24
N LEU A 172 -4.61 15.60 14.54
CA LEU A 172 -3.60 16.33 13.76
C LEU A 172 -2.64 17.19 14.63
N ILE A 173 -3.13 17.70 15.76
CA ILE A 173 -2.41 18.65 16.62
C ILE A 173 -2.40 18.25 18.10
N GLY A 174 -2.87 17.05 18.43
CA GLY A 174 -2.87 16.55 19.80
C GLY A 174 -1.45 16.28 20.31
N PRO A 175 -1.26 16.24 21.65
CA PRO A 175 0.03 15.90 22.22
C PRO A 175 0.48 14.50 21.75
N PRO A 176 1.78 14.29 21.47
CA PRO A 176 2.31 12.98 21.11
C PRO A 176 1.97 11.92 22.15
N ASN A 177 1.40 10.78 21.73
CA ASN A 177 1.30 9.59 22.57
C ASN A 177 2.65 8.86 22.53
N PRO A 178 3.43 8.80 23.63
CA PRO A 178 4.73 8.13 23.61
C PRO A 178 4.61 6.61 23.51
N ASN A 179 3.47 6.00 23.83
CA ASN A 179 3.29 4.56 23.96
C ASN A 179 2.46 3.95 22.82
N ARG A 180 2.44 4.58 21.64
CA ARG A 180 1.74 4.03 20.48
C ARG A 180 2.51 2.82 19.95
N ASN A 181 1.77 1.76 19.62
CA ASN A 181 2.28 0.62 18.90
C ASN A 181 1.76 0.66 17.46
N PHE A 182 2.55 0.06 16.58
CA PHE A 182 2.33 -0.08 15.15
C PHE A 182 2.31 -1.58 14.82
N GLU A 183 1.72 -1.94 13.70
CA GLU A 183 1.54 -3.34 13.29
C GLU A 183 1.97 -3.51 11.85
N LEU A 184 2.71 -4.58 11.55
CA LEU A 184 2.97 -4.97 10.17
C LEU A 184 1.68 -5.51 9.55
N LYS A 185 0.90 -4.65 8.91
CA LYS A 185 -0.41 -4.98 8.32
C LYS A 185 -0.31 -5.74 7.01
N LYS A 186 0.76 -5.55 6.25
CA LYS A 186 0.92 -6.18 4.93
C LYS A 186 2.39 -6.47 4.63
N ALA A 187 2.64 -7.68 4.15
CA ALA A 187 3.83 -8.05 3.42
C ALA A 187 3.42 -9.06 2.34
N SER A 188 3.46 -8.64 1.08
CA SER A 188 3.07 -9.50 -0.05
C SER A 188 3.86 -9.14 -1.29
N ILE A 189 3.90 -10.06 -2.25
CA ILE A 189 4.27 -9.77 -3.63
C ILE A 189 3.03 -9.88 -4.50
N GLY A 190 2.92 -9.02 -5.50
CA GLY A 190 1.78 -9.06 -6.39
C GLY A 190 2.09 -8.52 -7.77
N VAL A 191 1.22 -8.88 -8.70
CA VAL A 191 1.19 -8.32 -10.05
C VAL A 191 -0.06 -7.47 -10.18
N LYS A 192 0.15 -6.20 -10.53
CA LYS A 192 -0.93 -5.25 -10.74
C LYS A 192 -1.69 -5.61 -12.01
N ARG A 193 -3.03 -5.59 -11.95
CA ARG A 193 -3.88 -5.54 -13.15
C ARG A 193 -3.84 -4.12 -13.69
N GLN A 194 -2.94 -3.85 -14.63
CA GLN A 194 -2.61 -2.49 -15.04
C GLN A 194 -3.84 -1.71 -15.54
N GLU A 195 -4.76 -2.36 -16.24
CA GLU A 195 -6.00 -1.75 -16.72
C GLU A 195 -6.90 -1.29 -15.58
N ALA A 196 -6.99 -2.07 -14.49
CA ALA A 196 -7.80 -1.70 -13.33
C ALA A 196 -7.18 -0.54 -12.55
N TRP A 197 -5.85 -0.50 -12.44
CA TRP A 197 -5.15 0.64 -11.83
C TRP A 197 -5.31 1.92 -12.65
N ASN A 198 -5.14 1.84 -13.98
CA ASN A 198 -5.36 2.99 -14.86
C ASN A 198 -6.82 3.47 -14.75
N PHE A 199 -7.78 2.54 -14.78
CA PHE A 199 -9.19 2.85 -14.63
C PHE A 199 -9.52 3.48 -13.28
N LEU A 200 -8.90 3.02 -12.18
CA LEU A 200 -9.03 3.68 -10.88
C LEU A 200 -8.60 5.15 -10.97
N TYR A 201 -7.44 5.45 -11.55
CA TYR A 201 -6.95 6.84 -11.67
C TYR A 201 -7.83 7.71 -12.57
N ASP A 202 -8.28 7.16 -13.70
CA ASP A 202 -9.20 7.87 -14.61
C ASP A 202 -10.52 8.18 -13.90
N MET A 203 -11.09 7.19 -13.20
CA MET A 203 -12.35 7.35 -12.47
C MET A 203 -12.20 8.31 -11.30
N THR A 204 -11.10 8.27 -10.54
CA THR A 204 -10.82 9.25 -9.49
C THR A 204 -10.84 10.66 -10.05
N THR A 205 -10.10 10.89 -11.14
CA THR A 205 -10.05 12.20 -11.79
C THR A 205 -11.43 12.68 -12.24
N ILE A 206 -12.19 11.83 -12.95
CA ILE A 206 -13.52 12.18 -13.47
C ILE A 206 -14.53 12.43 -12.33
N VAL A 207 -14.51 11.61 -11.29
CA VAL A 207 -15.41 11.75 -10.14
C VAL A 207 -15.11 13.05 -9.39
N ASP A 208 -13.83 13.34 -9.12
CA ASP A 208 -13.43 14.58 -8.46
C ASP A 208 -13.83 15.80 -9.30
N MET A 209 -13.60 15.77 -10.62
CA MET A 209 -14.08 16.81 -11.54
C MET A 209 -15.60 17.01 -11.43
N ALA A 210 -16.39 15.92 -11.44
CA ALA A 210 -17.84 16.00 -11.33
C ALA A 210 -18.31 16.56 -9.97
N HIS A 211 -17.51 16.42 -8.92
CA HIS A 211 -17.79 16.98 -7.60
C HIS A 211 -17.40 18.45 -7.46
N HIS A 212 -16.42 18.94 -8.21
CA HIS A 212 -15.78 20.23 -7.94
C HIS A 212 -15.89 21.27 -9.07
N ILE A 213 -16.18 20.91 -10.32
CA ILE A 213 -16.12 21.84 -11.49
C ILE A 213 -17.36 22.76 -11.64
N GLY A 214 -18.38 22.64 -10.80
CA GLY A 214 -19.57 23.51 -10.87
C GLY A 214 -20.42 23.48 -9.62
N ALA A 215 -19.78 23.23 -8.47
CA ALA A 215 -20.39 23.31 -7.14
C ALA A 215 -20.22 24.70 -6.55
#